data_AF-A0AAV9D5Y4-F1
#
_entry.id   AF-A0AAV9D5Y4-F1
#
_cell.length_a   1.000
_cell.length_b   1.000
_cell.length_c   1.000
_cell.angle_alpha   90.00
_cell.angle_beta   90.00
_cell.angle_gamma   90.00
#
_symmetry.space_group_name_H-M   'P 1'
#
loop_
_entity.id
_entity.type
_entity.pdbx_description
1 polymer ?
#
loop_
_entity_poly.entity_id
_entity_poly.type
_entity_poly.pdbx_seq_one_letter_code
_entity_poly.pdbx_strand_id
1 'polypeptide(L)'
;MLEVLRELQSTLPGMKYSLGNGYEMVADIIKNPGPFKMKEVKEACCGLGKYNGKTFCIGPSAKLCPKRDEYLFWDWYHPTQKASRIAAATLYEGLTKYVTPINFKQLAED
;
A
#
# COMPACT_ATOMS: atom_id res chain seq x y z
N MET A 1 6.95 -16.22 0.14
CA MET A 1 7.49 -15.28 -0.88
C MET A 1 8.95 -14.93 -0.61
N LEU A 2 9.32 -14.50 0.60
CA LEU A 2 10.74 -14.23 0.93
C LEU A 2 11.64 -15.45 0.73
N GLU A 3 11.21 -16.64 1.16
CA GLU A 3 11.98 -17.88 0.98
C GLU A 3 12.21 -18.20 -0.50
N VAL A 4 11.17 -18.10 -1.34
CA VAL A 4 11.28 -18.30 -2.79
C VAL A 4 12.30 -17.34 -3.42
N LEU A 5 12.31 -16.06 -3.03
CA LEU A 5 13.29 -15.10 -3.56
C LEU A 5 14.72 -15.39 -3.08
N ARG A 6 14.89 -15.90 -1.86
CA ARG A 6 16.20 -16.36 -1.35
C ARG A 6 16.70 -17.58 -2.11
N GLU A 7 15.82 -18.56 -2.37
CA GLU A 7 16.16 -19.74 -3.17
C GLU A 7 16.54 -19.36 -4.61
N LEU A 8 15.77 -18.47 -5.24
CA LEU A 8 16.09 -17.96 -6.57
C LEU A 8 17.44 -17.23 -6.59
N GLN A 9 17.72 -16.38 -5.61
CA GLN A 9 19.02 -15.72 -5.49
C GLN A 9 20.17 -16.73 -5.33
N SER A 10 19.95 -17.84 -4.63
CA SER A 10 20.97 -18.88 -4.44
C SER A 10 21.28 -19.69 -5.71
N THR A 11 20.32 -19.75 -6.64
CA THR A 11 20.42 -20.55 -7.87
C THR A 11 20.77 -19.73 -9.11
N LEU A 12 20.56 -18.40 -9.07
CA LEU A 12 20.80 -17.50 -10.19
C LEU A 12 21.91 -16.49 -9.85
N PRO A 13 23.16 -16.74 -10.29
CA PRO A 13 24.28 -15.82 -10.05
C PRO A 13 23.95 -14.40 -10.54
N GLY A 14 24.18 -13.41 -9.68
CA GLY A 14 23.90 -12.00 -9.97
C GLY A 14 22.46 -11.56 -9.73
N MET A 15 21.54 -12.47 -9.40
CA MET A 15 20.17 -12.07 -9.04
C MET A 15 20.16 -11.24 -7.76
N LYS A 16 19.55 -10.07 -7.86
CA LYS A 16 19.20 -9.20 -6.74
C LYS A 16 17.69 -9.02 -6.73
N TYR A 17 17.13 -8.84 -5.55
CA TYR A 17 15.70 -8.65 -5.39
C TYR A 17 15.40 -7.62 -4.32
N SER A 18 14.19 -7.07 -4.42
CA SER A 18 13.58 -6.28 -3.37
C SER A 18 12.13 -6.73 -3.22
N LEU A 19 11.71 -6.96 -1.98
CA LEU A 19 10.39 -7.44 -1.62
C LEU A 19 9.70 -6.41 -0.74
N GLY A 20 8.61 -5.83 -1.25
CA GLY A 20 7.77 -4.90 -0.51
C GLY A 20 6.82 -5.61 0.46
N ASN A 21 6.71 -5.09 1.68
CA ASN A 21 5.80 -5.58 2.72
C ASN A 21 4.57 -4.68 2.80
N GLY A 22 3.65 -4.84 1.85
CA GLY A 22 2.41 -4.07 1.80
C GLY A 22 1.51 -4.27 3.03
N TYR A 23 1.59 -5.44 3.69
CA TYR A 23 0.83 -5.72 4.90
C TYR A 23 1.24 -4.80 6.05
N GLU A 24 2.53 -4.72 6.38
CA GLU A 24 3.03 -3.84 7.45
C GLU A 24 2.73 -2.37 7.17
N MET A 25 2.83 -1.96 5.91
CA MET A 25 2.52 -0.59 5.48
C MET A 25 1.05 -0.22 5.77
N VAL A 26 0.11 -1.09 5.40
CA VAL A 26 -1.32 -0.87 5.66
C VAL A 26 -1.64 -1.00 7.15
N ALA A 27 -1.06 -1.99 7.84
CA ALA A 27 -1.27 -2.23 9.26
C ALA A 27 -0.83 -1.04 10.12
N ASP A 28 0.34 -0.44 9.83
CA ASP A 28 0.81 0.74 10.54
C ASP A 28 -0.09 1.96 10.33
N ILE A 29 -0.60 2.17 9.11
CA ILE A 29 -1.53 3.27 8.83
C ILE A 29 -2.85 3.05 9.59
N ILE A 30 -3.39 1.83 9.61
CA ILE A 30 -4.62 1.52 10.36
C ILE A 30 -4.40 1.71 11.86
N LYS A 31 -3.25 1.27 12.39
CA LYS A 31 -2.92 1.35 13.82
C LYS A 31 -2.67 2.78 14.28
N ASN A 32 -2.01 3.60 13.47
CA ASN A 32 -1.67 4.98 13.80
C ASN A 32 -1.77 5.88 12.55
N PRO A 33 -2.97 6.34 12.17
CA PRO A 33 -3.18 7.10 10.94
C PRO A 33 -2.68 8.56 11.00
N GLY A 34 -2.47 9.09 12.22
CA GLY A 34 -2.10 10.49 12.47
C GLY A 34 -0.83 10.94 11.74
N PRO A 35 0.31 10.24 11.87
CA PRO A 35 1.54 10.55 11.13
C PRO A 35 1.37 10.59 9.60
N PHE A 36 0.44 9.81 9.05
CA PHE A 36 0.13 9.77 7.63
C PHE A 36 -0.92 10.81 7.21
N LYS A 37 -1.41 11.62 8.15
CA LYS A 37 -2.49 12.59 7.99
C LYS A 37 -3.74 11.92 7.39
N MET A 38 -4.01 10.67 7.74
CA MET A 38 -5.25 9.97 7.39
C MET A 38 -6.22 10.07 8.56
N LYS A 39 -7.51 10.07 8.26
CA LYS A 39 -8.59 10.14 9.25
C LYS A 39 -9.55 8.96 9.15
N GLU A 40 -9.79 8.47 7.94
CA GLU A 40 -10.66 7.32 7.70
C GLU A 40 -9.85 6.13 7.16
N VAL A 41 -9.85 5.04 7.89
CA VAL A 41 -9.08 3.82 7.60
C VAL A 41 -9.94 2.54 7.57
N LYS A 42 -11.26 2.69 7.70
CA LYS A 42 -12.24 1.60 7.70
C LYS A 42 -13.19 1.69 6.52
N GLU A 43 -13.66 2.90 6.19
CA GLU A 43 -14.57 3.12 5.07
C GLU A 43 -13.84 3.44 3.77
N ALA A 44 -14.38 2.95 2.65
CA ALA A 44 -13.93 3.32 1.32
C ALA A 44 -14.41 4.72 0.94
N CYS A 45 -13.57 5.49 0.23
CA CYS A 45 -13.98 6.80 -0.23
C CYS A 45 -15.11 6.74 -1.26
N CYS A 46 -15.16 5.70 -2.10
CA CYS A 46 -16.15 5.52 -3.14
C CYS A 46 -16.78 4.13 -3.11
N GLY A 47 -18.11 4.08 -3.09
CA GLY A 47 -18.88 2.83 -3.19
C GLY A 47 -20.26 2.96 -2.55
N LEU A 48 -20.80 1.84 -2.05
CA LEU A 48 -22.10 1.78 -1.38
C LEU A 48 -22.12 0.69 -0.30
N GLY A 49 -23.16 0.73 0.54
CA GLY A 49 -23.44 -0.27 1.57
C GLY A 49 -22.50 -0.16 2.77
N LYS A 50 -22.26 -1.28 3.45
CA LYS A 50 -21.44 -1.33 4.67
C LYS A 50 -20.02 -0.88 4.36
N TYR A 51 -19.47 0.00 5.20
CA TYR A 51 -18.15 0.64 5.03
C TYR A 51 -17.94 1.32 3.68
N ASN A 52 -19.03 1.67 2.99
CA ASN A 52 -19.00 2.15 1.62
C ASN A 52 -18.30 1.19 0.63
N GLY A 53 -18.17 -0.10 0.98
CA GLY A 53 -17.35 -1.08 0.27
C GLY A 53 -18.05 -2.41 0.01
N LYS A 54 -19.39 -2.42 -0.06
CA LYS A 54 -20.16 -3.65 -0.39
C LYS A 54 -20.29 -3.84 -1.91
N THR A 55 -20.24 -2.76 -2.68
CA THR A 55 -20.41 -2.78 -4.14
C THR A 55 -19.36 -1.90 -4.82
N PHE A 56 -19.25 -2.05 -6.13
CA PHE A 56 -18.36 -1.24 -6.96
C PHE A 56 -18.66 0.27 -6.85
N CYS A 57 -17.61 1.08 -6.98
CA CYS A 57 -17.66 2.53 -7.20
C CYS A 57 -18.11 2.82 -8.64
N ILE A 58 -19.37 2.52 -8.98
CA ILE A 58 -19.90 2.68 -10.34
C ILE A 58 -21.27 3.37 -10.30
N GLY A 59 -21.46 4.30 -11.24
CA GLY A 59 -22.75 4.90 -11.51
C GLY A 59 -23.12 6.06 -10.56
N PRO A 60 -24.27 6.70 -10.82
CA PRO A 60 -24.67 7.93 -10.13
C PRO A 60 -25.09 7.71 -8.67
N SER A 61 -25.36 6.46 -8.27
CA SER A 61 -25.74 6.12 -6.90
C SER A 61 -24.55 5.95 -5.96
N ALA A 62 -23.33 5.78 -6.48
CA ALA A 62 -22.13 5.62 -5.66
C ALA A 62 -21.90 6.84 -4.77
N LYS A 63 -21.63 6.60 -3.49
CA LYS A 63 -21.30 7.67 -2.53
C LYS A 63 -19.81 7.94 -2.60
N LEU A 64 -19.46 9.21 -2.80
CA LEU A 64 -18.10 9.69 -2.83
C LEU A 64 -17.79 10.50 -1.57
N CYS A 65 -16.62 10.27 -0.98
CA CYS A 65 -16.15 11.00 0.19
C CYS A 65 -15.74 12.44 -0.16
N PRO A 66 -15.84 13.38 0.79
CA PRO A 66 -15.52 14.80 0.54
C PRO A 66 -14.02 15.08 0.41
N LYS A 67 -13.15 14.28 1.05
CA LYS A 67 -11.70 14.50 1.12
C LYS A 67 -10.90 13.21 0.93
N ARG A 68 -10.58 12.89 -0.33
CA ARG A 68 -9.87 11.65 -0.72
C ARG A 68 -8.51 11.48 -0.05
N ASP A 69 -7.81 12.59 0.21
CA ASP A 69 -6.50 12.60 0.88
C ASP A 69 -6.57 12.33 2.39
N GLU A 70 -7.75 12.18 2.97
CA GLU A 70 -7.93 11.79 4.37
C GLU A 70 -8.34 10.31 4.51
N TYR A 71 -8.49 9.58 3.39
CA TYR A 71 -8.94 8.18 3.35
C TYR A 71 -7.79 7.24 2.96
N LEU A 72 -7.75 6.05 3.57
CA LEU A 72 -6.84 4.98 3.18
C LEU A 72 -7.33 4.27 1.90
N PHE A 73 -8.61 3.91 1.88
CA PHE A 73 -9.21 3.12 0.79
C PHE A 73 -9.95 4.02 -0.20
N TRP A 74 -9.67 3.85 -1.49
CA TRP A 74 -10.43 4.46 -2.57
C TRP A 74 -11.77 3.75 -2.75
N ASP A 75 -11.73 2.44 -2.97
CA ASP A 75 -12.88 1.55 -3.04
C ASP A 75 -12.64 0.35 -2.10
N TRP A 76 -13.47 -0.69 -2.19
CA TRP A 76 -13.36 -1.90 -1.38
C TRP A 76 -12.05 -2.71 -1.52
N TYR A 77 -11.19 -2.42 -2.50
CA TYR A 77 -9.91 -3.09 -2.73
C TYR A 77 -8.72 -2.14 -2.83
N HIS A 78 -8.88 -1.00 -3.50
CA HIS A 78 -7.75 -0.16 -3.90
C HIS A 78 -7.46 0.95 -2.89
N PRO A 79 -6.18 1.31 -2.68
CA PRO A 79 -5.79 2.48 -1.89
C PRO A 79 -6.14 3.80 -2.60
N THR A 80 -6.28 4.88 -1.83
CA THR A 80 -6.35 6.24 -2.40
C THR A 80 -5.03 6.66 -3.03
N GLN A 81 -5.06 7.67 -3.89
CA GLN A 81 -3.85 8.23 -4.51
C GLN A 81 -2.79 8.62 -3.46
N LYS A 82 -3.20 9.20 -2.33
CA LYS A 82 -2.28 9.55 -1.24
C LYS A 82 -1.68 8.31 -0.58
N ALA A 83 -2.50 7.30 -0.29
CA ALA A 83 -2.02 6.02 0.24
C ALA A 83 -1.01 5.36 -0.72
N SER A 84 -1.28 5.35 -2.03
CA SER A 84 -0.35 4.86 -3.04
C SER A 84 0.96 5.65 -3.12
N ARG A 85 0.91 6.98 -2.96
CA ARG A 85 2.13 7.83 -2.91
C ARG A 85 3.00 7.52 -1.70
N ILE A 86 2.37 7.38 -0.52
CA ILE A 86 3.07 6.95 0.69
C ILE A 86 3.71 5.58 0.46
N ALA A 87 2.96 4.64 -0.12
CA ALA A 87 3.47 3.32 -0.42
C ALA A 87 4.68 3.34 -1.36
N ALA A 88 4.60 4.08 -2.45
CA ALA A 88 5.70 4.23 -3.40
C ALA A 88 6.96 4.81 -2.73
N ALA A 89 6.81 5.88 -1.94
CA ALA A 89 7.94 6.48 -1.23
C ALA A 89 8.58 5.51 -0.21
N THR A 90 7.75 4.80 0.56
CA THR A 90 8.22 3.80 1.52
C THR A 90 8.93 2.63 0.85
N LEU A 91 8.48 2.17 -0.32
CA LEU A 91 9.17 1.10 -1.05
C LEU A 91 10.46 1.58 -1.71
N TYR A 92 10.51 2.85 -2.12
CA TYR A 92 11.66 3.41 -2.82
C TYR A 92 12.86 3.64 -1.91
N GLU A 93 12.66 4.22 -0.72
CA GLU A 93 13.75 4.60 0.20
C GLU A 93 13.55 4.11 1.65
N GLY A 94 12.50 3.34 1.93
CA GLY A 94 12.15 2.94 3.28
C GLY A 94 13.07 1.90 3.91
N LEU A 95 12.81 1.66 5.19
CA LEU A 95 13.55 0.72 6.03
C LEU A 95 13.21 -0.74 5.72
N THR A 96 14.07 -1.66 6.17
CA THR A 96 13.93 -3.11 5.99
C THR A 96 12.66 -3.72 6.56
N LYS A 97 11.99 -3.02 7.48
CA LYS A 97 10.63 -3.36 7.94
C LYS A 97 9.63 -3.43 6.77
N TYR A 98 9.75 -2.51 5.81
CA TYR A 98 8.79 -2.33 4.71
C TYR A 98 9.29 -2.84 3.38
N VAL A 99 10.61 -2.94 3.18
CA VAL A 99 11.19 -3.36 1.91
C VAL A 99 12.53 -4.05 2.13
N THR A 100 12.68 -5.29 1.68
CA THR A 100 13.81 -6.17 2.07
C THR A 100 14.34 -6.99 0.89
N PRO A 101 15.63 -7.37 0.86
CA PRO A 101 16.73 -6.96 1.75
C PRO A 101 17.23 -5.53 1.51
N ILE A 102 16.96 -4.99 0.32
CA ILE A 102 17.30 -3.63 -0.10
C ILE A 102 16.05 -2.92 -0.60
N ASN A 103 16.02 -1.59 -0.57
CA ASN A 103 14.91 -0.79 -1.13
C ASN A 103 15.00 -0.67 -2.65
N PHE A 104 13.94 -0.15 -3.30
CA PHE A 104 13.92 -0.09 -4.77
C PHE A 104 14.96 0.87 -5.34
N LYS A 105 15.34 1.91 -4.60
CA LYS A 105 16.42 2.80 -5.00
C LYS A 105 17.75 2.05 -5.09
N GLN A 106 18.10 1.33 -4.02
CA GLN A 106 19.32 0.50 -3.97
C GLN A 106 19.33 -0.57 -5.06
N LEU A 107 18.18 -1.19 -5.36
CA LEU A 107 18.08 -2.17 -6.45
C LEU A 107 18.27 -1.54 -7.84
N ALA A 108 17.86 -0.29 -8.03
CA ALA A 108 17.92 0.41 -9.32
C ALA A 108 19.29 1.08 -9.59
N GLU A 109 20.04 1.39 -8.53
CA GLU A 109 21.36 2.04 -8.58
C GLU A 109 22.52 1.02 -8.61
N ASP A 110 22.20 -0.27 -8.53
CA ASP A 110 23.14 -1.38 -8.56
C ASP A 110 23.48 -1.85 -9.98
#